data_AF-A0A8J7XRU3-F1
#
_entry.id   AF-A0A8J7XRU3-F1
#
_cell.length_a   1.000
_cell.length_b   1.000
_cell.length_c   1.000
_cell.angle_alpha   90.00
_cell.angle_beta   90.00
_cell.angle_gamma   90.00
#
_symmetry.space_group_name_H-M   'P 1'
#
loop_
_entity.id
_entity.type
_entity.pdbx_description
1 polymer ?
#
loop_
_entity_poly.entity_id
_entity_poly.type
_entity_poly.pdbx_seq_one_letter_code
_entity_poly.pdbx_strand_id
1 'polypeptide(L)'
;MTETYLEKFPFYPGCHVFEASTEYSSFLYANEKCDHDHVRIYSGIAVGIPERGCRLLMEDSGYILRENEKTEVTQSLAQSILVCEKIENIACPVEYKEIYVLVDVSDPLKKDEERIFRYGKGFVPTWTQTQFMYVLPPKEIVPDGKNFDDLRDITFEEWLTQTG
;
A
#
# COMPACT_ATOMS: atom_id res chain seq x y z
N MET A 1 -8.11 -19.13 -5.25
CA MET A 1 -6.80 -18.47 -5.45
C MET A 1 -7.08 -17.20 -6.24
N THR A 2 -6.75 -16.05 -5.69
CA THR A 2 -6.82 -14.76 -6.41
C THR A 2 -5.57 -14.65 -7.25
N GLU A 3 -5.65 -15.05 -8.52
CA GLU A 3 -4.59 -14.74 -9.48
C GLU A 3 -4.36 -13.22 -9.49
N THR A 4 -3.12 -12.78 -9.31
CA THR A 4 -2.78 -11.36 -9.36
C THR A 4 -2.19 -10.97 -10.71
N TYR A 5 -2.28 -9.70 -11.08
CA TYR A 5 -1.61 -9.16 -12.29
C TYR A 5 -0.13 -9.56 -12.35
N LEU A 6 0.57 -9.51 -11.21
CA LEU A 6 2.00 -9.81 -11.13
C LEU A 6 2.35 -11.28 -11.31
N GLU A 7 1.40 -12.20 -11.09
CA GLU A 7 1.61 -13.62 -11.37
C GLU A 7 1.56 -13.91 -12.87
N LYS A 8 0.68 -13.21 -13.62
CA LYS A 8 0.62 -13.32 -15.08
C LYS A 8 1.68 -12.49 -15.80
N PHE A 9 2.01 -11.31 -15.26
CA PHE A 9 2.95 -10.35 -15.85
C PHE A 9 3.96 -9.87 -14.80
N PRO A 10 4.93 -10.74 -14.42
CA PRO A 10 5.96 -10.35 -13.46
C PRO A 10 6.88 -9.28 -14.05
N PHE A 11 7.45 -8.45 -13.19
CA PHE A 11 8.55 -7.58 -13.61
C PHE A 11 9.78 -8.41 -13.94
N TYR A 12 10.37 -8.14 -15.10
CA TYR A 12 11.61 -8.78 -15.48
C TYR A 12 12.77 -8.27 -14.61
N PRO A 13 13.70 -9.16 -14.19
CA PRO A 13 14.88 -8.75 -13.44
C PRO A 13 15.64 -7.61 -14.14
N GLY A 14 15.97 -6.55 -13.40
CA GLY A 14 16.69 -5.39 -13.92
C GLY A 14 15.81 -4.30 -14.53
N CYS A 15 14.48 -4.46 -14.56
CA CYS A 15 13.58 -3.37 -14.91
C CYS A 15 13.66 -2.23 -13.88
N HIS A 16 13.71 -1.00 -14.37
CA HIS A 16 13.55 0.19 -13.56
C HIS A 16 12.09 0.63 -13.60
N VAL A 17 11.44 0.64 -12.45
CA VAL A 17 10.06 1.08 -12.29
C VAL A 17 10.06 2.41 -11.55
N PHE A 18 9.28 3.36 -12.05
CA PHE A 18 9.02 4.59 -11.30
C PHE A 18 7.91 4.28 -10.29
N GLU A 19 8.13 4.66 -9.03
CA GLU A 19 7.21 4.34 -7.94
C GLU A 19 7.02 5.54 -7.01
N ALA A 20 5.81 5.61 -6.44
CA ALA A 20 5.61 6.27 -5.16
C ALA A 20 5.69 5.18 -4.09
N SER A 21 6.49 5.40 -3.06
CA SER A 21 6.68 4.43 -1.99
C SER A 21 6.94 5.13 -0.67
N THR A 22 6.41 4.56 0.40
CA THR A 22 6.78 4.91 1.78
C THR A 22 7.31 3.68 2.48
N GLU A 23 8.41 3.84 3.22
CA GLU A 23 9.04 2.76 3.98
C GLU A 23 9.15 3.16 5.45
N TYR A 24 8.84 2.21 6.34
CA TYR A 24 9.09 2.32 7.77
C TYR A 24 10.03 1.21 8.22
N SER A 25 11.14 1.59 8.85
CA SER A 25 12.08 0.64 9.46
C SER A 25 12.55 1.10 10.84
N SER A 26 12.54 0.20 11.82
CA SER A 26 12.90 0.50 13.20
C SER A 26 13.29 -0.74 14.01
N PHE A 27 13.90 -0.51 15.17
CA PHE A 27 14.10 -1.50 16.22
C PHE A 27 13.39 -1.01 17.48
N LEU A 28 12.20 -1.55 17.74
CA LEU A 28 11.43 -1.16 18.92
C LEU A 28 12.03 -1.81 20.16
N TYR A 29 12.42 -0.99 21.14
CA TYR A 29 12.96 -1.48 22.40
C TYR A 29 11.86 -2.13 23.23
N ALA A 30 11.99 -3.43 23.44
CA ALA A 30 11.00 -4.24 24.09
C ALA A 30 11.34 -4.31 25.61
N ASN A 31 10.95 -3.28 26.37
CA ASN A 31 11.09 -3.32 27.85
C ASN A 31 9.96 -4.18 28.46
N GLU A 32 10.20 -4.79 29.61
CA GLU A 32 9.37 -5.74 30.39
C GLU A 32 7.91 -5.29 30.66
N LYS A 33 7.50 -4.09 30.25
CA LYS A 33 6.15 -3.53 30.40
C LYS A 33 5.29 -3.58 29.13
N CYS A 34 5.86 -3.94 27.99
CA CYS A 34 5.10 -4.20 26.78
C CYS A 34 4.92 -5.71 26.69
N ASP A 35 3.73 -6.23 26.95
CA ASP A 35 3.42 -7.61 26.55
C ASP A 35 3.53 -7.66 25.02
N HIS A 36 4.55 -8.36 24.54
CA HIS A 36 5.08 -8.21 23.17
C HIS A 36 4.31 -9.00 22.11
N ASP A 37 3.24 -9.71 22.48
CA ASP A 37 2.44 -10.53 21.56
C ASP A 37 1.54 -9.71 20.61
N HIS A 38 1.71 -8.38 20.58
CA HIS A 38 0.77 -7.49 19.92
C HIS A 38 1.39 -6.50 18.92
N VAL A 39 2.72 -6.35 18.88
CA VAL A 39 3.35 -5.46 17.90
C VAL A 39 3.14 -6.03 16.51
N ARG A 40 2.43 -5.29 15.66
CA ARG A 40 2.25 -5.57 14.24
C ARG A 40 2.71 -4.37 13.45
N ILE A 41 3.16 -4.61 12.23
CA ILE A 41 3.46 -3.54 11.28
C ILE A 41 2.30 -3.40 10.31
N TYR A 42 2.12 -2.20 9.76
CA TYR A 42 1.11 -1.95 8.74
C TYR A 42 1.70 -1.18 7.57
N SER A 43 1.12 -1.44 6.41
CA SER A 43 1.33 -0.68 5.17
C SER A 43 -0.04 -0.28 4.66
N GLY A 44 -0.27 1.02 4.47
CA GLY A 44 -1.55 1.57 4.04
C GLY A 44 -1.43 2.50 2.85
N ILE A 45 -2.32 2.31 1.88
CA ILE A 45 -2.40 3.14 0.68
C ILE A 45 -3.84 3.58 0.45
N ALA A 46 -4.03 4.85 0.15
CA ALA A 46 -5.31 5.43 -0.24
C ALA A 46 -5.20 6.13 -1.60
N VAL A 47 -6.25 5.95 -2.42
CA VAL A 47 -6.38 6.58 -3.73
C VAL A 47 -7.66 7.40 -3.76
N GLY A 48 -7.52 8.71 -3.90
CA GLY A 48 -8.62 9.63 -4.17
C GLY A 48 -8.91 9.72 -5.66
N ILE A 49 -10.14 9.38 -6.06
CA ILE A 49 -10.64 9.51 -7.44
C ILE A 49 -11.45 10.80 -7.54
N PRO A 50 -10.94 11.80 -8.27
CA PRO A 50 -11.61 13.08 -8.37
C PRO A 50 -12.72 13.07 -9.42
N GLU A 51 -13.68 14.00 -9.31
CA GLU A 51 -14.59 14.29 -10.41
C GLU A 51 -13.83 14.85 -11.63
N ARG A 52 -12.83 15.69 -11.38
CA ARG A 52 -11.94 16.30 -12.38
C ARG A 52 -10.56 16.53 -11.80
N GLY A 53 -9.53 16.36 -12.62
CA GLY A 53 -8.14 16.62 -12.23
C GLY A 53 -7.34 15.36 -11.92
N CYS A 54 -6.30 15.50 -11.09
CA CYS A 54 -5.36 14.44 -10.78
C CYS A 54 -5.86 13.54 -9.65
N ARG A 55 -5.63 12.23 -9.78
CA ARG A 55 -5.77 11.30 -8.66
C ARG A 55 -4.72 11.62 -7.61
N LEU A 56 -5.09 11.50 -6.34
CA LEU A 56 -4.16 11.64 -5.23
C LEU A 56 -3.86 10.28 -4.62
N LEU A 57 -2.58 10.05 -4.38
CA LEU A 57 -2.10 8.91 -3.62
C LEU A 57 -1.70 9.39 -2.22
N MET A 58 -2.13 8.67 -1.19
CA MET A 58 -1.64 8.83 0.16
C MET A 58 -1.11 7.50 0.65
N GLU A 59 0.11 7.51 1.16
CA GLU A 59 0.80 6.33 1.66
C GLU A 59 1.16 6.54 3.14
N ASP A 60 1.01 5.49 3.93
CA ASP A 60 1.43 5.47 5.34
C ASP A 60 1.97 4.09 5.71
N SER A 61 2.92 4.05 6.63
CA SER A 61 3.62 2.84 7.04
C SER A 61 4.11 2.98 8.47
N GLY A 62 3.94 1.94 9.28
CA GLY A 62 4.28 2.02 10.69
C GLY A 62 4.02 0.75 11.46
N TYR A 63 3.77 0.90 12.77
CA TYR A 63 3.37 -0.19 13.65
C TYR A 63 2.10 0.14 14.41
N ILE A 64 1.36 -0.91 14.75
CA ILE A 64 0.23 -0.86 15.67
C ILE A 64 0.48 -1.82 16.84
N LEU A 65 -0.09 -1.47 17.98
CA LEU A 65 -0.04 -2.25 19.21
C LEU A 65 -1.37 -2.95 19.51
N ARG A 66 -2.46 -2.53 18.87
CA ARG A 66 -3.80 -3.09 19.08
C ARG A 66 -4.51 -3.36 17.76
N GLU A 67 -5.40 -4.35 17.75
CA GLU A 67 -6.11 -4.75 16.53
C GLU A 67 -7.08 -3.66 16.01
N ASN A 68 -7.70 -2.89 16.92
CA ASN A 68 -8.61 -1.80 16.54
C ASN A 68 -7.89 -0.62 15.86
N GLU A 69 -6.58 -0.48 16.04
CA GLU A 69 -5.78 0.60 15.43
C GLU A 69 -5.73 0.47 13.89
N LYS A 70 -5.98 -0.73 13.33
CA LYS A 70 -6.13 -0.89 11.86
C LYS A 70 -7.27 -0.02 11.30
N THR A 71 -8.40 0.02 12.00
CA THR A 71 -9.55 0.83 11.61
C THR A 71 -9.23 2.32 11.71
N GLU A 72 -8.50 2.72 12.75
CA GLU A 72 -8.07 4.11 12.97
C GLU A 72 -7.11 4.56 11.86
N VAL A 73 -6.13 3.73 11.50
CA VAL A 73 -5.22 3.97 10.37
C VAL A 73 -6.00 4.10 9.05
N THR A 74 -6.94 3.18 8.81
CA THR A 74 -7.78 3.20 7.60
C THR A 74 -8.57 4.51 7.48
N GLN A 75 -9.16 4.97 8.58
CA GLN A 75 -9.89 6.24 8.65
C GLN A 75 -8.96 7.43 8.48
N SER A 76 -7.78 7.41 9.10
CA SER A 76 -6.77 8.48 9.01
C SER A 76 -6.27 8.68 7.58
N LEU A 77 -6.01 7.59 6.85
CA LEU A 77 -5.64 7.63 5.43
C LEU A 77 -6.75 8.26 4.57
N ALA A 78 -8.00 7.83 4.75
CA ALA A 78 -9.13 8.42 4.03
C ALA A 78 -9.29 9.92 4.35
N GLN A 79 -9.19 10.28 5.63
CA GLN A 79 -9.28 11.68 6.06
C GLN A 79 -8.15 12.53 5.49
N SER A 80 -6.94 11.98 5.36
CA SER A 80 -5.79 12.71 4.81
C SER A 80 -6.02 13.13 3.35
N ILE A 81 -6.68 12.29 2.55
CA ILE A 81 -7.13 12.65 1.19
C ILE A 81 -8.14 13.82 1.25
N LEU A 82 -9.13 13.74 2.15
CA LEU A 82 -10.16 14.79 2.29
C LEU A 82 -9.59 16.12 2.83
N VAL A 83 -8.53 16.09 3.65
CA VAL A 83 -7.86 17.31 4.11
C VAL A 83 -7.20 18.03 2.94
N CYS A 84 -6.70 17.30 1.93
CA CYS A 84 -6.12 17.92 0.74
C CYS A 84 -7.13 18.77 -0.04
N GLU A 85 -8.43 18.46 -0.02
CA GLU A 85 -9.48 19.31 -0.63
C GLU A 85 -9.51 20.72 -0.03
N LYS A 86 -9.10 20.86 1.23
CA LYS A 86 -9.19 22.12 2.01
C LYS A 86 -7.93 22.96 1.94
N ILE A 87 -6.89 22.52 1.23
CA ILE A 87 -5.62 23.26 1.14
C ILE A 87 -5.77 24.38 0.10
N GLU A 88 -5.86 25.63 0.58
CA GLU A 88 -6.17 26.83 -0.23
C GLU A 88 -5.16 27.19 -1.34
N ASN A 89 -4.10 26.40 -1.55
CA ASN A 89 -3.05 26.65 -2.56
C ASN A 89 -2.65 25.43 -3.39
N ILE A 90 -3.49 24.39 -3.44
CA ILE A 90 -3.23 23.30 -4.38
C ILE A 90 -3.48 23.79 -5.82
N ALA A 91 -2.52 23.51 -6.71
CA ALA A 91 -2.54 23.95 -8.11
C ALA A 91 -3.77 23.47 -8.92
N CYS A 92 -4.49 22.48 -8.41
CA CYS A 92 -5.73 21.95 -8.99
C CYS A 92 -6.70 21.67 -7.83
N PRO A 93 -7.71 22.51 -7.53
CA PRO A 93 -8.71 22.18 -6.53
C PRO A 93 -9.37 20.86 -6.90
N VAL A 94 -9.44 19.95 -5.93
CA VAL A 94 -9.90 18.57 -6.15
C VAL A 94 -11.11 18.31 -5.27
N GLU A 95 -12.17 17.77 -5.87
CA GLU A 95 -13.31 17.19 -5.17
C GLU A 95 -13.30 15.68 -5.47
N TYR A 96 -13.17 14.86 -4.42
CA TYR A 96 -13.05 13.41 -4.56
C TYR A 96 -14.43 12.76 -4.54
N LYS A 97 -14.76 12.06 -5.64
CA LYS A 97 -16.00 11.27 -5.76
C LYS A 97 -15.93 10.00 -4.92
N GLU A 98 -14.77 9.34 -4.97
CA GLU A 98 -14.54 8.04 -4.36
C GLU A 98 -13.14 8.02 -3.74
N ILE A 99 -13.02 7.35 -2.59
CA ILE A 99 -11.73 7.10 -1.94
C ILE A 99 -11.63 5.59 -1.69
N TYR A 100 -10.60 4.98 -2.25
CA TYR A 100 -10.27 3.58 -2.01
C TYR A 100 -9.13 3.51 -1.02
N VAL A 101 -9.25 2.68 0.02
CA VAL A 101 -8.22 2.50 1.03
C VAL A 101 -7.92 1.02 1.19
N LEU A 102 -6.64 0.68 1.16
CA LEU A 102 -6.13 -0.64 1.46
C LEU A 102 -5.13 -0.50 2.61
N VAL A 103 -5.38 -1.22 3.71
CA VAL A 103 -4.45 -1.34 4.82
C VAL A 103 -4.19 -2.82 5.07
N ASP A 104 -2.94 -3.20 4.91
CA ASP A 104 -2.45 -4.51 5.29
C ASP A 104 -1.70 -4.46 6.62
N VAL A 105 -1.80 -5.53 7.39
CA VAL A 105 -1.25 -5.63 8.74
C VAL A 105 -0.61 -7.00 8.90
N SER A 106 0.61 -7.03 9.41
CA SER A 106 1.31 -8.30 9.65
C SER A 106 0.70 -9.11 10.78
N ASP A 107 1.07 -10.39 10.83
CA ASP A 107 1.03 -11.16 12.07
C ASP A 107 1.90 -10.49 13.16
N PRO A 108 1.67 -10.81 14.45
CA PRO A 108 2.52 -10.33 15.54
C PRO A 108 4.00 -10.62 15.31
N LEU A 109 4.83 -9.61 15.48
CA LEU A 109 6.27 -9.70 15.29
C LEU A 109 6.95 -10.32 16.51
N LYS A 110 7.97 -11.13 16.25
CA LYS A 110 8.78 -11.75 17.29
C LYS A 110 9.94 -10.86 17.69
N LYS A 111 10.27 -10.93 18.98
CA LYS A 111 11.45 -10.29 19.56
C LYS A 111 12.71 -11.05 19.17
N ASP A 112 13.73 -10.32 18.74
CA ASP A 112 15.09 -10.81 18.54
C ASP A 112 15.86 -10.71 19.87
N GLU A 113 15.91 -11.83 20.60
CA GLU A 113 16.60 -11.92 21.90
C GLU A 113 18.13 -12.04 21.76
N GLU A 114 18.62 -12.42 20.57
CA GLU A 114 20.04 -12.64 20.33
C GLU A 114 20.75 -11.32 20.00
N ARG A 115 20.04 -10.36 19.39
CA ARG A 115 20.60 -9.07 19.00
C ARG A 115 20.74 -8.12 20.20
N ILE A 116 21.97 -7.62 20.38
CA ILE A 116 22.36 -6.71 21.45
C ILE A 116 22.61 -5.33 20.86
N PHE A 117 21.92 -4.31 21.37
CA PHE A 117 22.20 -2.90 21.05
C PHE A 117 22.77 -2.19 22.26
N ARG A 118 23.33 -0.99 22.06
CA ARG A 118 23.88 -0.16 23.15
C ARG A 118 22.90 0.07 24.30
N TYR A 119 21.60 0.06 24.02
CA TYR A 119 20.52 0.38 24.96
C TYR A 119 19.87 -0.86 25.60
N GLY A 120 20.28 -2.08 25.25
CA GLY A 120 19.77 -3.32 25.85
C GLY A 120 19.78 -4.51 24.90
N LYS A 121 19.05 -5.57 25.28
CA LYS A 121 18.75 -6.72 24.42
C LYS A 121 17.26 -6.78 24.14
N GLY A 122 16.89 -7.55 23.13
CA GLY A 122 15.50 -7.91 22.96
C GLY A 122 14.71 -6.84 22.21
N PHE A 123 15.00 -6.67 20.93
CA PHE A 123 14.35 -5.68 20.08
C PHE A 123 13.41 -6.38 19.10
N VAL A 124 12.33 -5.71 18.73
CA VAL A 124 11.48 -6.17 17.64
C VAL A 124 11.92 -5.45 16.35
N PRO A 125 12.51 -6.17 15.38
CA PRO A 125 12.82 -5.58 14.08
C PRO A 125 11.50 -5.34 13.33
N THR A 126 11.29 -4.12 12.87
CA THR A 126 10.12 -3.73 12.09
C THR A 126 10.57 -3.23 10.73
N TRP A 127 9.98 -3.77 9.66
CA TRP A 127 10.17 -3.27 8.30
C TRP A 127 8.86 -3.45 7.52
N THR A 128 8.35 -2.37 6.95
CA THR A 128 7.15 -2.38 6.12
C THR A 128 7.25 -1.31 5.05
N GLN A 129 6.60 -1.56 3.92
CA GLN A 129 6.64 -0.69 2.75
C GLN A 129 5.28 -0.68 2.06
N THR A 130 4.86 0.50 1.63
CA THR A 130 3.82 0.68 0.61
C THR A 130 4.49 1.03 -0.71
N GLN A 131 3.91 0.56 -1.81
CA GLN A 131 4.44 0.81 -3.14
C GLN A 131 3.30 0.94 -4.15
N PHE A 132 3.31 2.05 -4.89
CA PHE A 132 2.48 2.27 -6.06
C PHE A 132 3.37 2.41 -7.30
N MET A 133 3.25 1.44 -8.20
CA MET A 133 4.12 1.33 -9.37
C MET A 133 3.48 1.96 -10.61
N TYR A 134 4.26 2.80 -11.30
CA TYR A 134 3.89 3.36 -12.61
C TYR A 134 4.51 2.52 -13.70
N VAL A 135 3.67 1.73 -14.40
CA VAL A 135 4.13 0.72 -15.35
C VAL A 135 3.46 0.88 -16.69
N LEU A 136 4.25 0.64 -17.75
CA LEU A 136 3.71 0.41 -19.07
C LEU A 136 3.38 -1.08 -19.16
N PRO A 137 2.11 -1.44 -19.30
CA PRO A 137 1.74 -2.84 -19.36
C PRO A 137 2.24 -3.48 -20.66
N PRO A 138 2.56 -4.79 -20.62
CA PRO A 138 2.99 -5.54 -21.80
C PRO A 138 1.84 -5.66 -22.80
N LYS A 139 2.14 -5.87 -24.10
CA LYS A 139 1.11 -5.98 -25.15
C LYS A 139 0.19 -7.18 -24.93
N GLU A 140 0.75 -8.22 -24.34
CA GLU A 140 0.14 -9.49 -23.98
C GLU A 140 -1.00 -9.32 -22.96
N ILE A 141 -1.12 -8.17 -22.31
CA ILE A 141 -2.27 -7.85 -21.46
C ILE A 141 -3.55 -7.64 -22.30
N VAL A 142 -3.43 -7.24 -23.57
CA VAL A 142 -4.57 -6.89 -24.42
C VAL A 142 -5.09 -8.17 -25.08
N PRO A 143 -6.37 -8.53 -24.88
CA PRO A 143 -6.95 -9.67 -25.57
C PRO A 143 -6.90 -9.56 -27.09
N ASP A 144 -6.91 -10.71 -27.77
CA ASP A 144 -6.92 -10.74 -29.23
C ASP A 144 -8.08 -9.94 -29.83
N GLY A 145 -7.76 -9.11 -30.82
CA GLY A 145 -8.73 -8.27 -31.51
C GLY A 145 -9.14 -7.00 -30.74
N LYS A 146 -8.56 -6.74 -29.56
CA LYS A 146 -8.75 -5.50 -28.80
C LYS A 146 -7.53 -4.59 -28.87
N ASN A 147 -7.73 -3.34 -28.45
CA ASN A 147 -6.71 -2.35 -28.21
C ASN A 147 -6.63 -2.01 -26.70
N PHE A 148 -5.67 -1.17 -26.33
CA PHE A 148 -5.43 -0.82 -24.93
C PHE A 148 -6.58 -0.05 -24.27
N ASP A 149 -7.29 0.78 -25.03
CA ASP A 149 -8.43 1.55 -24.49
C ASP A 149 -9.62 0.65 -24.17
N ASP A 150 -9.79 -0.46 -24.90
CA ASP A 150 -10.85 -1.45 -24.66
C ASP A 150 -10.71 -2.17 -23.30
N LEU A 151 -9.54 -2.11 -22.66
CA LEU A 151 -9.34 -2.67 -21.31
C LEU A 151 -10.18 -1.98 -20.25
N ARG A 152 -10.62 -0.74 -20.50
CA ARG A 152 -11.47 0.02 -19.57
C ARG A 152 -12.90 -0.52 -19.51
N ASP A 153 -13.33 -1.21 -20.56
CA ASP A 153 -14.72 -1.65 -20.76
C ASP A 153 -14.93 -3.14 -20.45
N ILE A 154 -13.89 -3.84 -19.97
CA ILE A 154 -13.98 -5.24 -19.56
C ILE A 154 -13.72 -5.40 -18.07
N THR A 155 -14.40 -6.38 -17.45
CA THR A 155 -14.11 -6.74 -16.06
C THR A 155 -12.83 -7.58 -15.97
N PHE A 156 -12.30 -7.71 -14.75
CA PHE A 156 -11.15 -8.57 -14.49
C PHE A 156 -11.43 -10.03 -14.84
N GLU A 157 -12.64 -10.52 -14.54
CA GLU A 157 -13.07 -11.89 -14.86
C GLU A 157 -13.18 -12.11 -16.37
N GLU A 158 -13.77 -11.16 -17.10
CA GLU A 158 -13.83 -11.20 -18.56
C GLU A 158 -12.42 -11.23 -19.16
N TRP A 159 -11.55 -10.37 -18.67
CA TRP A 159 -10.14 -10.33 -19.07
C TRP A 159 -9.41 -11.65 -18.80
N LEU A 160 -9.61 -12.26 -17.63
CA LEU A 160 -9.02 -13.56 -17.29
C LEU A 160 -9.43 -14.65 -18.27
N THR A 161 -10.71 -14.67 -18.70
CA THR A 161 -11.20 -15.66 -19.68
C THR A 161 -10.71 -15.42 -21.10
N GLN A 162 -10.36 -14.18 -21.45
CA GLN A 162 -9.92 -13.80 -22.80
C GLN A 162 -8.39 -13.85 -22.97
N THR A 163 -7.63 -13.90 -21.87
CA THR A 163 -6.16 -13.96 -21.85
C THR A 163 -5.60 -15.27 -21.28
N GLY A 164 -6.48 -16.17 -20.81
CA GLY A 164 -6.14 -17.48 -20.24
C GLY A 164 -6.22 -18.63 -21.23
#